data_AF-A0A8F2F1J8-F1
#
_entry.id   AF-A0A8F2F1J8-F1
#
_cell.length_a   1.000
_cell.length_b   1.000
_cell.length_c   1.000
_cell.angle_alpha   90.00
_cell.angle_beta   90.00
_cell.angle_gamma   90.00
#
_symmetry.space_group_name_H-M   'P 1'
#
loop_
_entity.id
_entity.type
_entity.pdbx_description
1 polymer ?
#
loop_
_entity_poly.entity_id
_entity_poly.type
_entity_poly.pdbx_seq_one_letter_code
_entity_poly.pdbx_strand_id
1 'polypeptide(L)' 'MPREKQDYRENLARIEAAFPGGEMLNIKQVGEITGYRDYRTLKRRFEFDRFNRISKVKLARQMS' A
#
# COMPACT_ATOMS: atom_id res chain seq x y z
N MET A 1 0.24 -7.40 25.39
CA MET A 1 1.38 -7.14 24.48
C MET A 1 0.83 -6.41 23.26
N PRO A 2 0.98 -5.07 23.14
CA PRO A 2 0.49 -4.37 21.95
C PRO A 2 1.34 -4.85 20.77
N ARG A 3 0.71 -5.53 19.81
CA ARG A 3 1.36 -6.13 18.64
C ARG A 3 2.16 -5.05 17.92
N GLU A 4 3.49 -5.17 17.94
CA GLU A 4 4.42 -4.25 17.32
C GLU A 4 4.02 -4.00 15.87
N LYS A 5 4.03 -2.72 15.50
CA LYS A 5 3.78 -2.25 14.14
C LYS A 5 4.71 -3.00 13.20
N GLN A 6 4.12 -3.76 12.27
CA GLN A 6 4.83 -4.45 11.22
C GLN A 6 5.78 -3.46 10.53
N ASP A 7 7.09 -3.71 10.63
CA ASP A 7 8.11 -2.71 10.34
C ASP A 7 7.94 -2.18 8.91
N TYR A 8 8.03 -0.85 8.75
CA TYR A 8 7.95 -0.17 7.44
C TYR A 8 8.80 -0.86 6.37
N ARG A 9 9.97 -1.39 6.75
CA ARG A 9 10.89 -2.12 5.87
C ARG A 9 10.32 -3.46 5.40
N GLU A 10 9.66 -4.21 6.26
CA GLU A 10 9.00 -5.47 5.89
C GLU A 10 7.85 -5.20 4.93
N ASN A 11 7.04 -4.19 5.23
CA ASN A 11 5.94 -3.77 4.36
C ASN A 11 6.48 -3.33 2.98
N LEU A 12 7.54 -2.51 2.95
CA LEU A 12 8.15 -2.08 1.69
C LEU A 12 8.73 -3.27 0.92
N ALA A 13 9.47 -4.17 1.58
CA ALA A 13 10.04 -5.35 0.93
C ALA A 13 8.95 -6.26 0.35
N ARG A 14 7.83 -6.45 1.07
CA ARG A 14 6.68 -7.21 0.57
C ARG A 14 6.05 -6.57 -0.67
N ILE A 15 5.90 -5.24 -0.64
CA ILE A 15 5.33 -4.48 -1.76
C ILE A 15 6.26 -4.55 -2.99
N GLU A 16 7.56 -4.36 -2.81
CA GLU A 16 8.56 -4.45 -3.88
C GLU A 16 8.63 -5.86 -4.47
N ALA A 17 8.57 -6.90 -3.64
CA ALA A 17 8.56 -8.29 -4.10
C ALA A 17 7.30 -8.62 -4.91
N ALA A 18 6.13 -8.11 -4.49
CA ALA A 18 4.87 -8.35 -5.20
C ALA A 18 4.77 -7.54 -6.51
N PHE A 19 5.34 -6.34 -6.54
CA PHE A 19 5.28 -5.44 -7.68
C PHE A 19 6.67 -4.88 -7.99
N PRO A 20 7.57 -5.64 -8.64
CA PRO A 20 8.95 -5.19 -8.86
C PRO A 20 9.07 -4.01 -9.84
N GLY A 21 8.06 -3.79 -10.68
CA GLY A 21 8.07 -2.72 -11.69
C GLY A 21 7.49 -1.39 -11.19
N GLY A 22 8.22 -0.30 -11.43
CA GLY A 22 7.77 1.08 -11.18
C GLY A 22 7.67 1.46 -9.71
N GLU A 23 7.74 2.76 -9.40
CA GLU A 23 7.64 3.26 -8.01
C GLU A 23 6.18 3.42 -7.53
N MET A 24 5.26 3.58 -8.48
CA MET A 24 3.86 3.94 -8.23
C MET A 24 2.94 2.74 -8.42
N LEU A 25 2.04 2.54 -7.47
CA LEU A 25 0.97 1.55 -7.52
C LEU A 25 -0.34 2.23 -7.87
N ASN A 26 -1.12 1.61 -8.74
CA ASN A 26 -2.50 2.01 -8.97
C ASN A 26 -3.44 1.41 -7.91
N ILE A 27 -4.65 1.95 -7.80
CA ILE A 27 -5.64 1.51 -6.81
C ILE A 27 -5.97 0.00 -6.86
N LYS A 28 -5.88 -0.66 -8.02
CA LYS A 28 -6.13 -2.11 -8.13
C LYS A 28 -5.01 -2.90 -7.44
N GLN A 29 -3.77 -2.54 -7.73
CA GLN A 29 -2.58 -3.16 -7.13
C GLN A 29 -2.57 -2.98 -5.60
N VAL A 30 -2.98 -1.80 -5.11
CA VAL A 30 -3.14 -1.59 -3.66
C VAL A 30 -4.19 -2.52 -3.07
N GLY A 31 -5.32 -2.74 -3.75
CA GLY A 31 -6.33 -3.71 -3.35
C GLY A 31 -5.79 -5.14 -3.26
N GLU A 32 -4.96 -5.54 -4.22
CA GLU A 32 -4.29 -6.85 -4.21
C GLU A 32 -3.34 -7.02 -3.02
N ILE A 33 -2.56 -5.98 -2.69
CA ILE A 33 -1.60 -6.00 -1.55
C ILE A 33 -2.32 -6.06 -0.20
N THR A 34 -3.43 -5.34 -0.08
CA THR A 34 -4.10 -5.08 1.20
C THR A 34 -5.30 -5.98 1.44
N GLY A 35 -5.78 -6.69 0.40
CA GLY A 35 -6.97 -7.55 0.44
C GLY A 35 -8.30 -6.79 0.32
N TYR A 36 -8.28 -5.46 0.21
CA TYR A 36 -9.51 -4.69 0.03
C TYR A 36 -10.04 -4.81 -1.41
N ARG A 37 -11.32 -5.17 -1.53
CA ARG A 37 -12.01 -5.28 -2.82
C ARG A 37 -12.76 -4.00 -3.22
N ASP A 38 -13.08 -3.13 -2.27
CA ASP A 38 -13.83 -1.91 -2.52
C ASP A 38 -12.91 -0.69 -2.70
N TYR A 39 -13.00 -0.07 -3.89
CA TYR A 39 -12.26 1.13 -4.24
C TYR A 39 -12.61 2.34 -3.37
N ARG A 40 -13.86 2.45 -2.88
CA ARG A 40 -14.24 3.57 -1.99
C ARG A 40 -13.53 3.45 -0.65
N THR A 41 -13.49 2.23 -0.11
CA THR A 41 -12.73 1.91 1.11
C THR A 41 -11.24 2.20 0.94
N LEU A 42 -10.65 1.79 -0.19
CA LEU A 42 -9.24 2.08 -0.50
C LEU A 42 -8.96 3.59 -0.51
N LYS A 43 -9.76 4.39 -1.22
CA LYS A 43 -9.58 5.86 -1.29
C LYS A 43 -9.78 6.57 0.05
N ARG A 44 -10.58 6.02 0.95
CA ARG A 44 -10.77 6.58 2.30
C ARG A 44 -9.61 6.22 3.23
N ARG A 45 -9.00 5.05 3.03
CA ARG A 45 -7.97 4.51 3.92
C ARG A 45 -6.55 4.92 3.54
N PHE A 46 -6.30 5.13 2.25
CA PHE A 46 -4.97 5.46 1.73
C PHE A 46 -4.99 6.77 0.97
N GLU A 47 -3.89 7.51 1.06
CA GLU A 47 -3.78 8.83 0.45
C GLU A 47 -3.23 8.73 -0.97
N PHE A 48 -4.12 8.39 -1.91
CA PHE A 48 -3.82 8.40 -3.33
C PHE A 48 -3.66 9.82 -3.88
N ASP A 49 -2.89 9.95 -4.95
CA ASP A 49 -2.77 11.17 -5.74
C ASP A 49 -4.02 11.43 -6.61
N ARG A 50 -3.98 12.54 -7.38
CA ARG A 50 -5.06 12.95 -8.29
C ARG A 50 -5.36 11.92 -9.39
N PHE A 51 -4.42 11.01 -9.66
CA PHE A 51 -4.54 9.94 -10.66
C PHE A 51 -4.88 8.57 -10.03
N ASN A 52 -5.24 8.54 -8.75
CA ASN A 52 -5.50 7.32 -7.97
C ASN A 52 -4.30 6.37 -7.88
N ARG A 53 -3.10 6.94 -7.73
CA ARG A 53 -1.85 6.21 -7.52
C ARG A 53 -1.21 6.56 -6.19
N ILE A 54 -0.39 5.66 -5.67
CA ILE A 54 0.36 5.85 -4.43
C ILE A 54 1.76 5.25 -4.59
N SER A 55 2.78 5.89 -4.05
CA SER A 55 4.12 5.29 -4.09
C SER A 55 4.20 4.11 -3.13
N LYS A 56 5.01 3.10 -3.47
CA LYS A 56 5.23 1.92 -2.61
C LYS A 56 5.68 2.32 -1.21
N VAL A 57 6.58 3.30 -1.12
CA VAL A 57 7.06 3.89 0.14
C VAL A 57 5.91 4.48 0.95
N LYS A 58 5.04 5.27 0.34
CA LYS A 58 3.93 5.90 1.05
C LYS A 58 2.93 4.85 1.54
N LEU A 59 2.63 3.84 0.72
CA LEU A 59 1.76 2.73 1.13
C LEU A 59 2.36 1.96 2.31
N ALA A 60 3.66 1.61 2.26
CA ALA A 60 4.34 0.93 3.35
C ALA A 60 4.27 1.72 4.67
N ARG A 61 4.45 3.05 4.62
CA ARG A 61 4.30 3.92 5.80
C ARG A 61 2.88 3.91 6.35
N GLN A 62 1.86 3.92 5.48
CA GLN A 62 0.46 3.90 5.91
C GLN A 62 -0.01 2.53 6.42
N MET A 63 0.76 1.47 6.18
CA MET A 63 0.50 0.12 6.70
C MET A 63 1.17 -0.15 8.06
N SER A 64 2.02 0.76 8.55
CA SER A 64 2.80 0.62 9.80
C SER A 64 2.20 1.47 10.93
#